data_AF-A0A0W1RS11-F1
#
_entry.id   AF-A0A0W1RS11-F1
#
_cell.length_a   1.000
_cell.length_b   1.000
_cell.length_c   1.000
_cell.angle_alpha   90.00
_cell.angle_beta   90.00
_cell.angle_gamma   90.00
#
_symmetry.space_group_name_H-M   'P 1'
#
loop_
_entity.id
_entity.type
_entity.pdbx_description
1 polymer ?
#
loop_
_entity_poly.entity_id
_entity_poly.type
_entity_poly.pdbx_seq_one_letter_code
_entity_poly.pdbx_strand_id
1 'polypeptide(L)'
;MSVSSPDGSEQFDYQAFIDGFEEVTYWHFDWYSRIMAVLLYGTPRPPLSEHECRFGRFLETHGSPPGREGEFEKVHQLHLKMHQSADTLLTSAEGGQQAERESFDEFVELQSLFLATCFNLMRDAFGDSCALAHLETD
;
A
#
# COMPACT_ATOMS: atom_id res chain seq x y z
N MET A 1 -27.78 11.10 -33.57
CA MET A 1 -27.55 10.37 -32.31
C MET A 1 -26.82 11.31 -31.39
N SER A 2 -27.52 11.85 -30.39
CA SER A 2 -26.94 12.80 -29.45
C SER A 2 -26.05 12.04 -28.48
N VAL A 3 -24.75 12.32 -28.51
CA VAL A 3 -23.81 11.86 -27.50
C VAL A 3 -24.15 12.62 -26.23
N SER A 4 -24.68 11.91 -25.24
CA SER A 4 -24.85 12.46 -23.90
C SER A 4 -23.44 12.58 -23.32
N SER A 5 -22.97 13.80 -23.10
CA SER A 5 -21.77 14.04 -22.30
C SER A 5 -21.98 13.43 -20.91
N PRO A 6 -20.96 12.79 -20.30
CA PRO A 6 -21.05 12.43 -18.89
C PRO A 6 -21.23 13.71 -18.10
N ASP A 7 -22.36 13.76 -17.41
CA ASP A 7 -22.77 14.81 -16.49
C ASP A 7 -21.87 14.78 -15.25
N GLY A 8 -21.42 15.94 -14.78
CA GLY A 8 -20.90 16.19 -13.42
C GLY A 8 -19.63 15.45 -12.98
N SER A 9 -18.56 16.19 -12.71
CA SER A 9 -17.38 15.79 -11.94
C SER A 9 -17.68 14.78 -10.82
N GLU A 10 -17.29 13.52 -10.98
CA GLU A 10 -17.27 12.57 -9.86
C GLU A 10 -16.27 13.11 -8.82
N GLN A 11 -16.82 13.62 -7.72
CA GLN A 11 -16.04 14.08 -6.58
C GLN A 11 -15.25 12.90 -6.03
N PHE A 12 -13.96 13.12 -5.73
CA PHE A 12 -13.11 12.09 -5.16
C PHE A 12 -13.69 11.59 -3.82
N ASP A 13 -13.87 10.27 -3.69
CA ASP A 13 -14.38 9.66 -2.46
C ASP A 13 -13.26 9.51 -1.43
N TYR A 14 -13.08 10.55 -0.62
CA TYR A 14 -12.09 10.56 0.46
C TYR A 14 -12.35 9.49 1.52
N GLN A 15 -13.61 9.16 1.81
CA GLN A 15 -13.91 8.18 2.86
C GLN A 15 -13.48 6.78 2.42
N ALA A 16 -13.86 6.36 1.21
CA ALA A 16 -13.42 5.08 0.65
C ALA A 16 -11.89 5.01 0.55
N PHE A 17 -11.23 6.11 0.19
CA PHE A 17 -9.78 6.18 0.13
C PHE A 17 -9.13 5.98 1.51
N ILE A 18 -9.62 6.70 2.52
CA ILE A 18 -9.14 6.63 3.90
C ILE A 18 -9.33 5.22 4.46
N ASP A 19 -10.53 4.65 4.34
CA ASP A 19 -10.84 3.29 4.82
C ASP A 19 -9.90 2.25 4.19
N GLY A 20 -9.63 2.38 2.89
CA GLY A 20 -8.68 1.51 2.18
C GLY A 20 -7.25 1.64 2.70
N PHE A 21 -6.80 2.85 3.03
CA PHE A 21 -5.49 3.10 3.60
C PHE A 21 -5.37 2.66 5.07
N GLU A 22 -6.43 2.73 5.87
CA GLU A 22 -6.42 2.30 7.28
C GLU A 22 -6.14 0.81 7.40
N GLU A 23 -6.74 0.02 6.52
CA GLU A 23 -6.57 -1.42 6.50
C GLU A 23 -5.14 -1.88 6.12
N VAL A 24 -4.34 -1.03 5.46
CA VAL A 24 -2.99 -1.35 4.97
C VAL A 24 -2.10 -1.89 6.08
N THR A 25 -2.14 -1.25 7.24
CA THR A 25 -1.30 -1.62 8.39
C THR A 25 -1.62 -3.03 8.86
N TYR A 26 -2.91 -3.37 8.94
CA TYR A 26 -3.35 -4.68 9.37
C TYR A 26 -2.91 -5.78 8.40
N TRP A 27 -3.17 -5.60 7.10
CA TRP A 27 -2.85 -6.62 6.10
C TRP A 27 -1.34 -6.84 5.94
N HIS A 28 -0.54 -5.77 5.99
CA HIS A 28 0.92 -5.90 5.89
C HIS A 28 1.56 -6.42 7.18
N PHE A 29 0.93 -6.23 8.34
CA PHE A 29 1.38 -6.86 9.58
C PHE A 29 1.14 -8.38 9.58
N ASP A 30 -0.04 -8.83 9.12
CA ASP A 30 -0.30 -10.27 8.92
C ASP A 30 0.69 -10.87 7.91
N TRP A 31 0.89 -10.19 6.77
CA TRP A 31 1.82 -10.63 5.74
C TRP A 31 3.27 -10.71 6.24
N TYR A 32 3.75 -9.70 6.96
CA TYR A 32 5.06 -9.73 7.63
C TYR A 32 5.20 -10.93 8.57
N SER A 33 4.17 -11.20 9.38
CA SER A 33 4.17 -12.32 10.31
C SER A 33 4.30 -13.67 9.58
N ARG A 34 3.67 -13.80 8.40
CA ARG A 34 3.82 -14.98 7.54
C ARG A 34 5.21 -15.09 6.92
N ILE A 35 5.82 -13.99 6.50
CA ILE A 35 7.22 -13.98 6.03
C ILE A 35 8.12 -14.47 7.17
N MET A 36 7.95 -13.97 8.40
CA MET A 36 8.74 -14.43 9.55
C MET A 36 8.52 -15.92 9.84
N ALA A 37 7.30 -16.44 9.69
CA ALA A 37 7.02 -17.86 9.84
C ALA A 37 7.79 -18.72 8.82
N VAL A 38 7.94 -18.24 7.58
CA VAL A 38 8.78 -18.92 6.57
C VAL A 38 10.24 -18.94 7.03
N LEU A 39 10.77 -17.79 7.46
CA LEU A 39 12.18 -17.67 7.85
C LEU A 39 12.53 -18.47 9.11
N LEU A 40 11.62 -18.53 10.10
CA LEU A 40 11.89 -19.16 11.40
C LEU A 40 11.54 -20.65 11.42
N TYR A 41 10.49 -21.05 10.68
CA TYR A 41 9.91 -22.38 10.79
C TYR A 41 9.81 -23.13 9.47
N GLY A 42 10.22 -22.52 8.35
CA GLY A 42 10.14 -23.14 7.03
C GLY A 42 8.71 -23.41 6.56
N THR A 43 7.74 -22.59 6.99
CA THR A 43 6.36 -22.70 6.49
C THR A 43 6.28 -22.38 4.99
N PRO A 44 5.19 -22.78 4.29
CA PRO A 44 5.00 -22.38 2.90
C PRO A 44 5.00 -20.86 2.71
N ARG A 45 5.52 -20.39 1.57
CA ARG A 45 5.54 -18.96 1.24
C ARG A 45 4.11 -18.40 1.15
N PRO A 46 3.86 -17.19 1.69
CA PRO A 46 2.64 -16.46 1.40
C PRO A 46 2.63 -16.00 -0.08
N PRO A 47 1.48 -15.56 -0.61
CA PRO A 47 1.45 -14.80 -1.86
C PRO A 47 2.37 -13.57 -1.77
N LEU A 48 3.17 -13.36 -2.80
CA LEU A 48 4.17 -12.27 -2.86
C LEU A 48 3.88 -11.24 -3.94
N SER A 49 2.94 -11.51 -4.86
CA SER A 49 2.58 -10.51 -5.84
C SER A 49 1.84 -9.35 -5.17
N GLU A 50 2.32 -8.14 -5.47
CA GLU A 50 1.68 -6.87 -5.21
C GLU A 50 0.25 -6.82 -5.75
N HIS A 51 -0.01 -7.44 -6.91
CA HIS A 51 -1.33 -7.48 -7.54
C HIS A 51 -2.32 -8.39 -6.81
N GLU A 52 -1.83 -9.39 -6.09
CA GLU A 52 -2.66 -10.28 -5.27
C GLU A 52 -2.91 -9.71 -3.87
N CYS A 53 -2.08 -8.76 -3.44
CA CYS A 53 -2.26 -8.03 -2.20
C CYS A 53 -3.58 -7.23 -2.22
N ARG A 54 -4.28 -7.21 -1.09
CA ARG A 54 -5.53 -6.43 -0.96
C ARG A 54 -5.28 -4.94 -1.20
N PHE A 55 -4.12 -4.43 -0.76
CA PHE A 55 -3.76 -3.04 -0.99
C PHE A 55 -3.39 -2.75 -2.45
N GLY A 56 -2.65 -3.64 -3.13
CA GLY A 56 -2.38 -3.46 -4.57
C GLY A 56 -3.64 -3.37 -5.41
N ARG A 57 -4.62 -4.26 -5.17
CA ARG A 57 -5.94 -4.19 -5.83
C ARG A 57 -6.69 -2.90 -5.50
N PHE A 58 -6.55 -2.39 -4.28
CA PHE A 58 -7.11 -1.11 -3.90
C PHE A 58 -6.45 0.04 -4.70
N LEU A 59 -5.12 0.06 -4.81
CA LEU A 59 -4.38 1.08 -5.59
C LEU A 59 -4.72 1.05 -7.09
N GLU A 60 -5.01 -0.12 -7.66
CA GLU A 60 -5.41 -0.24 -9.06
C GLU A 60 -6.82 0.28 -9.36
N THR A 61 -7.69 0.24 -8.34
CA THR A 61 -9.12 0.57 -8.48
C THR A 61 -9.45 1.96 -7.98
N HIS A 62 -8.65 2.52 -7.09
CA HIS A 62 -8.84 3.84 -6.51
C HIS A 62 -7.80 4.82 -7.08
N GLY A 63 -8.28 5.96 -7.56
CA GLY A 63 -7.39 7.03 -8.03
C GLY A 63 -6.63 7.70 -6.89
N SER A 64 -5.71 8.60 -7.25
CA SER A 64 -5.04 9.49 -6.30
C SER A 64 -5.99 10.59 -5.82
N PRO A 65 -5.88 11.03 -4.54
CA PRO A 65 -6.53 12.25 -4.10
C PRO A 65 -6.11 13.45 -4.97
N PRO A 66 -7.02 14.39 -5.28
CA PRO A 66 -6.71 15.56 -6.10
C PRO A 66 -5.49 16.35 -5.60
N GLY A 67 -4.48 16.54 -6.45
CA GLY A 67 -3.27 17.29 -6.10
C GLY A 67 -2.24 16.50 -5.27
N ARG A 68 -2.45 15.19 -5.10
CA ARG A 68 -1.56 14.25 -4.37
C ARG A 68 -1.04 13.12 -5.26
N GLU A 69 -1.05 13.31 -6.58
CA GLU A 69 -0.67 12.29 -7.56
C GLU A 69 0.77 11.80 -7.33
N GLY A 70 1.67 12.71 -6.95
CA GLY A 70 3.08 12.39 -6.70
C GLY A 70 3.28 11.53 -5.44
N GLU A 71 2.59 11.85 -4.36
CA GLU A 71 2.62 11.09 -3.11
C GLU A 71 1.98 9.72 -3.28
N PHE A 72 0.86 9.65 -4.01
CA PHE A 72 0.18 8.40 -4.33
C PHE A 72 1.07 7.47 -5.16
N GLU A 73 1.71 8.00 -6.21
CA GLU A 73 2.66 7.23 -7.01
C GLU A 73 3.86 6.77 -6.19
N LYS A 74 4.35 7.59 -5.25
CA LYS A 74 5.42 7.18 -4.33
C LYS A 74 5.01 6.01 -3.45
N VAL A 75 3.78 6.00 -2.92
CA VAL A 75 3.22 4.85 -2.18
C VAL A 75 3.21 3.61 -3.06
N HIS A 76 2.73 3.72 -4.29
CA HIS A 76 2.67 2.62 -5.25
C HIS A 76 4.05 2.03 -5.55
N GLN A 77 5.05 2.88 -5.80
CA GLN A 77 6.44 2.44 -6.04
C GLN A 77 7.07 1.77 -4.82
N LEU A 78 6.81 2.29 -3.62
CA LEU A 78 7.31 1.67 -2.38
C LEU A 78 6.65 0.33 -2.09
N HIS A 79 5.37 0.19 -2.39
CA HIS A 79 4.64 -1.08 -2.28
C HIS A 79 5.28 -2.16 -3.17
N LEU A 80 5.52 -1.86 -4.45
CA LEU A 80 6.20 -2.78 -5.36
C LEU A 80 7.58 -3.20 -4.84
N LYS A 81 8.40 -2.22 -4.43
CA LYS A 81 9.76 -2.48 -3.94
C LYS A 81 9.77 -3.34 -2.68
N MET A 82 8.85 -3.09 -1.75
CA MET A 82 8.71 -3.89 -0.53
C MET A 82 8.36 -5.34 -0.86
N HIS A 83 7.43 -5.57 -1.79
CA HIS A 83 7.08 -6.91 -2.26
C HIS A 83 8.25 -7.63 -2.93
N GLN A 84 8.98 -6.93 -3.81
CA GLN A 84 10.18 -7.48 -4.47
C GLN A 84 11.30 -7.81 -3.48
N SER A 85 11.51 -6.95 -2.47
CA SER A 85 12.50 -7.18 -1.42
C SER A 85 12.13 -8.36 -0.54
N ALA A 86 10.84 -8.55 -0.22
CA ALA A 86 10.37 -9.74 0.49
C ALA A 86 10.62 -11.03 -0.28
N ASP A 87 10.41 -11.05 -1.60
CA ASP A 87 10.71 -12.21 -2.43
C ASP A 87 12.22 -12.51 -2.49
N THR A 88 13.05 -11.47 -2.58
CA THR A 88 14.51 -11.57 -2.52
C THR A 88 14.95 -12.17 -1.18
N LEU A 89 14.42 -11.66 -0.06
CA LEU A 89 14.67 -12.16 1.28
C LEU A 89 14.30 -13.63 1.42
N LEU A 90 13.09 -14.01 1.03
CA LEU A 90 12.63 -15.40 1.12
C LEU A 90 13.43 -16.34 0.21
N THR A 91 13.91 -15.84 -0.93
CA THR A 91 14.76 -16.58 -1.86
C THR A 91 16.16 -16.81 -1.29
N SER A 92 16.72 -15.83 -0.56
CA SER A 92 18.00 -16.00 0.14
C SER A 92 17.97 -17.11 1.22
N ALA A 93 16.79 -17.43 1.75
CA ALA A 93 16.57 -18.45 2.76
C ALA A 93 16.19 -19.83 2.19
N GLU A 94 16.13 -19.98 0.87
CA GLU A 94 15.77 -21.26 0.24
C GLU A 94 16.72 -22.39 0.59
N GLY A 95 16.21 -23.63 0.55
CA GLY A 95 17.02 -24.81 0.86
C GLY A 95 17.42 -24.95 2.33
N GLY A 96 16.77 -24.21 3.24
CA GLY A 96 17.03 -24.26 4.68
C GLY A 96 18.25 -23.44 5.11
N GLN A 97 18.70 -22.53 4.26
CA GLN A 97 19.74 -21.57 4.62
C GLN A 97 19.16 -20.46 5.49
N GLN A 98 20.01 -19.89 6.33
CA GLN A 98 19.65 -18.67 7.04
C GLN A 98 19.55 -17.54 6.01
N ALA A 99 18.49 -16.73 6.11
CA ALA A 99 18.30 -15.57 5.26
C ALA A 99 19.52 -14.63 5.31
N GLU A 100 19.82 -14.02 4.16
CA GLU A 100 20.86 -13.01 4.08
C GLU A 100 20.47 -11.78 4.92
N ARG A 101 21.39 -11.34 5.78
CA ARG A 101 21.14 -10.21 6.68
C ARG A 101 20.84 -8.92 5.92
N GLU A 102 21.57 -8.66 4.84
CA GLU A 102 21.39 -7.44 4.03
C GLU A 102 20.00 -7.41 3.39
N SER A 103 19.50 -8.53 2.87
CA SER A 103 18.14 -8.62 2.34
C SER A 103 17.07 -8.43 3.43
N PHE A 104 17.34 -8.89 4.66
CA PHE A 104 16.42 -8.66 5.78
C PHE A 104 16.38 -7.18 6.17
N ASP A 105 17.54 -6.54 6.29
CA ASP A 105 17.66 -5.12 6.64
C ASP A 105 16.97 -4.24 5.58
N GLU A 106 17.17 -4.53 4.28
CA GLU A 106 16.50 -3.83 3.17
C GLU A 106 14.97 -3.98 3.22
N PHE A 107 14.47 -5.20 3.45
CA PHE A 107 13.04 -5.45 3.55
C PHE A 107 12.39 -4.65 4.69
N VAL A 108 13.02 -4.63 5.86
CA VAL A 108 12.53 -3.89 7.04
C VAL A 108 12.56 -2.37 6.80
N GLU A 109 13.59 -1.86 6.14
CA GLU A 109 13.68 -0.44 5.78
C GLU A 109 12.57 -0.05 4.80
N LEU A 110 12.37 -0.83 3.74
CA LEU A 110 11.31 -0.60 2.76
C LEU A 110 9.92 -0.68 3.38
N GLN A 111 9.67 -1.64 4.27
CA GLN A 111 8.41 -1.74 5.01
C GLN A 111 8.15 -0.49 5.85
N SER A 112 9.18 -0.02 6.58
CA SER A 112 9.07 1.16 7.44
C SER A 112 8.81 2.42 6.61
N LEU A 113 9.52 2.59 5.50
CA LEU A 113 9.37 3.72 4.59
C LEU A 113 8.00 3.72 3.89
N PHE A 114 7.53 2.54 3.48
CA PHE A 114 6.20 2.33 2.91
C PHE A 114 5.11 2.77 3.87
N LEU A 115 5.09 2.22 5.09
CA LEU A 115 4.07 2.55 6.10
C LEU A 115 4.08 4.04 6.46
N ALA A 116 5.27 4.64 6.65
CA ALA A 116 5.39 6.06 6.92
C ALA A 116 4.84 6.93 5.78
N THR A 117 5.06 6.52 4.53
CA THR A 117 4.54 7.24 3.35
C THR A 117 3.02 7.11 3.26
N CYS A 118 2.47 5.92 3.53
CA CYS A 118 1.03 5.70 3.61
C CYS A 118 0.37 6.59 4.67
N PHE A 119 0.93 6.68 5.88
CA PHE A 119 0.38 7.52 6.94
C PHE A 119 0.43 9.01 6.60
N ASN A 120 1.48 9.48 5.94
CA ASN A 120 1.54 10.87 5.49
C ASN A 120 0.47 11.19 4.44
N LEU A 121 0.28 10.30 3.46
CA LEU A 121 -0.77 10.50 2.44
C LEU A 121 -2.17 10.42 3.04
N MET A 122 -2.40 9.48 3.96
CA MET A 122 -3.68 9.37 4.69
C MET A 122 -3.96 10.63 5.51
N ARG A 123 -2.97 11.16 6.25
CA ARG A 123 -3.11 12.42 7.00
C ARG A 123 -3.51 13.57 6.09
N ASP A 124 -2.86 13.67 4.94
CA ASP A 124 -3.13 14.74 3.98
C ASP A 124 -4.54 14.59 3.39
N ALA A 125 -4.98 13.36 3.05
CA ALA A 125 -6.34 13.07 2.61
C ALA A 125 -7.41 13.41 3.66
N PHE A 126 -7.15 13.13 4.94
CA PHE A 126 -8.01 13.59 6.04
C PHE A 126 -8.12 15.12 6.08
N GLY A 127 -6.99 15.82 5.93
CA GLY A 127 -6.96 17.28 5.91
C GLY A 127 -7.79 17.86 4.76
N ASP A 128 -7.66 17.28 3.57
CA ASP A 128 -8.40 17.68 2.37
C ASP A 128 -9.92 17.41 2.54
N SER A 129 -10.29 16.25 3.10
CA SER A 129 -11.68 15.90 3.43
C SER A 129 -12.33 16.87 4.42
N CYS A 130 -11.63 17.22 5.51
CA CYS A 130 -12.12 18.19 6.48
C CYS A 130 -12.30 19.59 5.87
N ALA A 131 -11.40 20.03 4.99
CA ALA A 131 -11.50 21.33 4.35
C ALA A 131 -12.74 21.43 3.45
N LEU A 132 -13.08 20.35 2.73
CA LEU A 132 -14.28 20.28 1.90
C LEU A 132 -15.57 20.32 2.74
N ALA A 133 -15.61 19.58 3.85
CA ALA A 133 -16.78 19.57 4.73
C ALA A 133 -17.10 20.96 5.32
N HIS A 134 -16.08 21.79 5.56
CA HIS A 134 -16.28 23.16 6.03
C HIS A 134 -16.83 24.11 4.95
N LEU A 135 -16.45 23.90 3.68
CA LEU A 135 -16.93 24.71 2.55
C LEU A 135 -18.40 24.46 2.21
N GLU A 136 -18.95 23.29 2.56
CA GLU A 136 -20.36 22.96 2.34
C GLU A 136 -21.30 23.51 3.43
N THR A 137 -20.74 24.01 4.54
CA THR A 137 -21.51 24.53 5.69
C THR A 137 -21.61 26.06 5.76
N ASP A 138 -20.87 26.78 4.90
CA ASP A 138 -20.87 28.25 4.78
C ASP A 138 -21.75 28.72 3.60
#